data_AF-A0A4Q7JAR3-F1
#
_entry.id   AF-A0A4Q7JAR3-F1
#
_cell.length_a   1.000
_cell.length_b   1.000
_cell.length_c   1.000
_cell.angle_alpha   90.00
_cell.angle_beta   90.00
_cell.angle_gamma   90.00
#
_symmetry.space_group_name_H-M   'P 1'
#
loop_
_entity.id
_entity.type
_entity.pdbx_description
1 polymer ?
#
loop_
_entity_poly.entity_id
_entity_poly.type
_entity_poly.pdbx_seq_one_letter_code
_entity_poly.pdbx_strand_id
1 'polypeptide(L)'
;MQPRKKALIAAAVGTVLGVTGLTFVAMPAGANEQPPELPAVSAEGLVQSVATAKAPALRGTVAVNESLGLPAGLPGVGSLDLQDARVWHDGQGRNRLALKQGSGEHTVVQDGATVWRYDSGDNTATKLTLPAGKQQQREAEAGDPAAMATQLLGAIRESSTVSVDGTARVADRAAYELVLTPKPEERTLLREVRVAVDEQTRLPLRLKVLTNGTTEPAFEVAFTEFVVEPQPADLFTFTPPAGAKVTDKAVEDHQPGEAGKLAEQLAPKTVGTGWDTVLTGTLPADALPGGKLPQSVPGERGAVDVRQLLGQFAKPVSGPFGTGHVVTTKVGTALLTDDGRFAAGAVPEQVLIEALSAK
;
A
#
# COMPACT_ATOMS: atom_id res chain seq x y z
N MET A 1 17.22 17.68 14.03
CA MET A 1 17.52 17.79 12.59
C MET A 1 16.56 16.91 11.80
N GLN A 2 15.83 17.52 10.86
CA GLN A 2 15.03 16.97 9.74
C GLN A 2 13.86 15.99 10.00
N PRO A 3 12.69 16.50 10.46
CA PRO A 3 11.39 15.80 10.31
C PRO A 3 10.97 15.59 8.85
N ARG A 4 11.57 16.31 7.89
CA ARG A 4 11.27 16.24 6.45
C ARG A 4 11.68 14.94 5.76
N LYS A 5 12.65 14.18 6.32
CA LYS A 5 13.10 12.90 5.73
C LYS A 5 12.15 11.74 6.02
N LYS A 6 11.35 11.80 7.09
CA LYS A 6 10.36 10.76 7.43
C LYS A 6 9.10 10.81 6.55
N ALA A 7 8.85 11.92 5.87
CA ALA A 7 7.67 12.12 5.02
C ALA A 7 7.81 11.53 3.60
N LEU A 8 9.03 11.25 3.14
CA LEU A 8 9.28 10.79 1.76
C LEU A 8 8.85 9.33 1.52
N ILE A 9 8.78 8.50 2.56
CA ILE A 9 8.38 7.08 2.46
C ILE A 9 6.84 6.95 2.29
N ALA A 10 6.08 7.98 2.67
CA ALA A 10 4.61 7.99 2.54
C ALA A 10 4.09 8.65 1.25
N ALA A 11 4.95 9.32 0.48
CA ALA A 11 4.51 10.26 -0.56
C ALA A 11 4.35 9.67 -1.98
N ALA A 12 4.70 8.40 -2.22
CA ALA A 12 4.38 7.71 -3.48
C ALA A 12 3.05 6.95 -3.44
N VAL A 13 2.42 6.85 -2.26
CA VAL A 13 1.18 6.09 -2.00
C VAL A 13 0.00 7.02 -1.66
N GLY A 14 0.26 8.32 -1.49
CA GLY A 14 -0.69 9.26 -0.89
C GLY A 14 -1.72 9.93 -1.81
N THR A 15 -1.64 9.79 -3.14
CA THR A 15 -2.55 10.52 -4.05
C THR A 15 -3.34 9.67 -5.04
N VAL A 16 -3.15 8.35 -5.09
CA VAL A 16 -4.12 7.45 -5.76
C VAL A 16 -4.19 6.15 -4.96
N LEU A 17 -5.23 6.02 -4.13
CA LEU A 17 -5.68 4.76 -3.51
C LEU A 17 -4.72 4.11 -2.50
N GLY A 18 -4.70 4.67 -1.27
CA GLY A 18 -4.24 3.91 -0.11
C GLY A 18 -5.28 2.89 0.32
N VAL A 19 -5.19 1.64 -0.16
CA VAL A 19 -5.83 0.47 0.46
C VAL A 19 -4.97 -0.78 0.23
N THR A 20 -4.64 -1.44 1.33
CA THR A 20 -3.87 -2.68 1.41
C THR A 20 -4.69 -3.90 0.99
N GLY A 21 -4.16 -4.64 0.02
CA GLY A 21 -4.27 -6.09 -0.13
C GLY A 21 -5.50 -6.63 -0.84
N LEU A 22 -5.38 -7.46 -1.87
CA LEU A 22 -6.48 -7.94 -2.74
C LEU A 22 -5.96 -9.15 -3.55
N THR A 23 -6.80 -10.13 -3.86
CA THR A 23 -6.45 -11.33 -4.66
C THR A 23 -7.53 -11.64 -5.69
N PHE A 24 -7.15 -11.77 -6.98
CA PHE A 24 -7.98 -12.36 -8.02
C PHE A 24 -7.20 -13.13 -9.10
N VAL A 25 -7.96 -13.97 -9.79
CA VAL A 25 -7.56 -14.94 -10.81
C VAL A 25 -7.01 -14.24 -12.07
N ALA A 26 -5.81 -14.66 -12.47
CA ALA A 26 -5.17 -14.21 -13.70
C ALA A 26 -5.98 -14.66 -14.93
N MET A 27 -6.55 -13.71 -15.66
CA MET A 27 -6.79 -13.91 -17.09
C MET A 27 -5.51 -13.51 -17.84
N PRO A 28 -5.00 -14.35 -18.75
CA PRO A 28 -3.84 -13.97 -19.54
C PRO A 28 -4.24 -12.80 -20.44
N ALA A 29 -3.69 -11.61 -20.18
CA ALA A 29 -3.64 -10.56 -21.18
C ALA A 29 -2.93 -11.15 -22.40
N GLY A 30 -3.59 -11.10 -23.56
CA GLY A 30 -3.14 -11.78 -24.77
C GLY A 30 -1.68 -11.46 -25.09
N ALA A 31 -0.81 -12.47 -25.01
CA ALA A 31 0.61 -12.38 -25.33
C ALA A 31 0.91 -12.12 -26.83
N ASN A 32 -0.12 -11.78 -27.62
CA ASN A 32 -0.05 -11.61 -29.08
C ASN A 32 -0.33 -10.18 -29.57
N GLU A 33 -0.57 -9.21 -28.68
CA GLU A 33 -0.64 -7.81 -29.09
C GLU A 33 0.74 -7.15 -28.96
N GLN A 34 1.23 -6.61 -30.09
CA GLN A 34 2.43 -5.78 -30.08
C GLN A 34 2.20 -4.58 -29.15
N PRO A 35 3.14 -4.27 -28.25
CA PRO A 35 3.04 -3.09 -27.39
C PRO A 35 2.79 -1.83 -28.21
N PRO A 36 1.96 -0.89 -27.74
CA PRO A 36 1.67 0.33 -28.47
C PRO A 36 2.95 1.17 -28.66
N GLU A 37 3.19 1.68 -29.87
CA GLU A 37 4.28 2.61 -30.12
C GLU A 37 3.87 4.00 -29.64
N LEU A 38 4.55 4.50 -28.60
CA LEU A 38 4.27 5.81 -28.00
C LEU A 38 5.47 6.74 -28.18
N PRO A 39 5.25 8.08 -28.26
CA PRO A 39 6.34 9.05 -28.29
C PRO A 39 7.29 8.89 -27.09
N ALA A 40 8.60 9.04 -27.30
CA ALA A 40 9.56 8.95 -26.20
C ALA A 40 9.29 10.01 -25.12
N VAL A 41 9.35 9.59 -23.85
CA VAL A 41 9.23 10.46 -22.68
C VAL A 41 10.32 10.09 -21.66
N SER A 42 10.90 11.09 -21.00
CA SER A 42 11.85 10.83 -19.91
C SER A 42 11.12 10.38 -18.64
N ALA A 43 11.84 9.69 -17.74
CA ALA A 43 11.29 9.30 -16.45
C ALA A 43 10.85 10.52 -15.62
N GLU A 44 11.63 11.60 -15.63
CA GLU A 44 11.28 12.87 -14.99
C GLU A 44 9.99 13.44 -15.56
N GLY A 45 9.90 13.52 -16.88
CA GLY A 45 8.74 14.07 -17.58
C GLY A 45 7.48 13.26 -17.29
N LEU A 46 7.60 11.93 -17.26
CA LEU A 46 6.49 11.05 -16.94
C LEU A 46 6.04 11.23 -15.49
N VAL A 47 6.96 11.21 -14.51
CA VAL A 47 6.63 11.41 -13.08
C VAL A 47 6.02 12.79 -12.83
N GLN A 48 6.57 13.84 -13.45
CA GLN A 48 6.01 15.19 -13.35
C GLN A 48 4.60 15.26 -13.95
N SER A 49 4.37 14.56 -15.06
CA SER A 49 3.05 14.52 -15.70
C SER A 49 2.01 13.80 -14.83
N VAL A 50 2.40 12.74 -14.11
CA VAL A 50 1.54 12.06 -13.12
C VAL A 50 1.21 13.00 -11.96
N ALA A 51 2.21 13.70 -11.41
CA ALA A 51 2.02 14.57 -10.24
C ALA A 51 1.14 15.79 -10.51
N THR A 52 1.06 16.22 -11.78
CA THR A 52 0.24 17.36 -12.21
C THR A 52 -1.05 16.92 -12.91
N ALA A 53 -1.25 15.62 -13.08
CA ALA A 53 -2.44 15.06 -13.71
C ALA A 53 -3.69 15.42 -12.89
N LYS A 54 -4.74 15.86 -13.59
CA LYS A 54 -6.06 16.01 -13.01
C LYS A 54 -6.91 14.83 -13.44
N ALA A 55 -7.37 14.04 -12.47
CA ALA A 55 -8.23 12.91 -12.77
C ALA A 55 -9.54 13.42 -13.42
N PRO A 56 -9.91 12.94 -14.62
CA PRO A 56 -11.19 13.28 -15.23
C PRO A 56 -12.35 12.60 -14.48
N ALA A 57 -13.57 12.83 -14.95
CA ALA A 57 -14.68 11.96 -14.60
C ALA A 57 -14.39 10.55 -15.16
N LEU A 58 -14.43 9.54 -14.29
CA LEU A 58 -14.10 8.17 -14.67
C LEU A 58 -14.81 7.16 -13.78
N ARG A 59 -14.91 5.94 -14.29
CA ARG A 59 -15.14 4.73 -13.51
C ARG A 59 -14.09 3.69 -13.85
N GLY A 60 -13.78 2.82 -12.89
CA GLY A 60 -12.91 1.69 -13.15
C GLY A 60 -13.10 0.55 -12.17
N THR A 61 -12.63 -0.62 -12.60
CA THR A 61 -12.55 -1.82 -11.78
C THR A 61 -11.07 -2.16 -11.62
N VAL A 62 -10.64 -2.37 -10.38
CA VAL A 62 -9.27 -2.67 -9.99
C VAL A 62 -9.23 -4.07 -9.41
N ALA A 63 -8.32 -4.88 -9.93
CA ALA A 63 -7.98 -6.18 -9.40
C ALA A 63 -6.58 -6.13 -8.79
N VAL A 64 -6.31 -7.03 -7.86
CA VAL A 64 -4.97 -7.24 -7.32
C VAL A 64 -4.67 -8.71 -7.32
N ASN A 65 -3.42 -9.02 -7.56
CA ASN A 65 -2.90 -10.35 -7.55
C ASN A 65 -1.71 -10.40 -6.58
N GLU A 66 -1.75 -11.36 -5.67
CA GLU A 66 -0.74 -11.56 -4.65
C GLU A 66 -0.15 -12.95 -4.78
N SER A 67 1.14 -12.97 -5.03
CA SER A 67 1.95 -14.18 -5.10
C SER A 67 3.13 -14.04 -4.15
N LEU A 68 2.85 -13.64 -2.91
CA LEU A 68 3.85 -13.36 -1.87
C LEU A 68 4.59 -14.62 -1.39
N GLY A 69 4.07 -15.80 -1.70
CA GLY A 69 4.66 -17.09 -1.28
C GLY A 69 4.51 -17.33 0.22
N LEU A 70 3.43 -16.84 0.82
CA LEU A 70 3.12 -17.08 2.22
C LEU A 70 2.77 -18.57 2.45
N PRO A 71 3.26 -19.18 3.55
CA PRO A 71 2.84 -20.52 3.93
C PRO A 71 1.32 -20.64 4.09
N ALA A 72 0.73 -21.68 3.51
CA ALA A 72 -0.69 -21.95 3.65
C ALA A 72 -1.06 -22.20 5.12
N GLY A 73 -2.15 -21.57 5.58
CA GLY A 73 -2.72 -21.82 6.91
C GLY A 73 -2.09 -21.01 8.06
N LEU A 74 -1.27 -20.00 7.78
CA LEU A 74 -0.89 -19.01 8.80
C LEU A 74 -2.11 -18.16 9.22
N PRO A 75 -2.62 -18.27 10.46
CA PRO A 75 -3.74 -17.49 10.99
C PRO A 75 -3.37 -16.01 11.09
N GLY A 76 -4.34 -15.13 10.83
CA GLY A 76 -4.15 -13.67 10.92
C GLY A 76 -3.35 -13.04 9.77
N VAL A 77 -2.78 -13.86 8.88
CA VAL A 77 -2.20 -13.44 7.58
C VAL A 77 -2.96 -14.10 6.44
N GLY A 78 -4.30 -14.15 6.56
CA GLY A 78 -5.16 -14.62 5.48
C GLY A 78 -4.79 -13.92 4.17
N SER A 79 -4.92 -14.63 3.05
CA SER A 79 -5.06 -13.97 1.75
C SER A 79 -6.03 -12.82 1.95
N LEU A 80 -5.72 -11.63 1.46
CA LEU A 80 -6.53 -10.47 1.80
C LEU A 80 -8.02 -10.60 1.35
N ASP A 81 -8.39 -11.68 0.64
CA ASP A 81 -9.76 -12.11 0.23
C ASP A 81 -10.59 -10.95 -0.29
N LEU A 82 -9.91 -10.19 -1.12
CA LEU A 82 -10.34 -8.88 -1.53
C LEU A 82 -10.40 -8.98 -3.05
N GLN A 83 -11.62 -9.03 -3.57
CA GLN A 83 -11.89 -9.60 -4.89
C GLN A 83 -11.79 -8.57 -6.01
N ASP A 84 -12.56 -7.48 -5.88
CA ASP A 84 -12.56 -6.38 -6.82
C ASP A 84 -12.84 -5.07 -6.08
N ALA A 85 -12.13 -4.02 -6.47
CA ALA A 85 -12.42 -2.65 -6.05
C ALA A 85 -13.01 -1.86 -7.23
N ARG A 86 -14.13 -1.19 -7.01
CA ARG A 86 -14.74 -0.30 -8.00
C ARG A 86 -14.53 1.13 -7.57
N VAL A 87 -14.05 1.95 -8.48
CA VAL A 87 -13.77 3.36 -8.25
C VAL A 87 -14.56 4.23 -9.21
N TRP A 88 -15.07 5.34 -8.68
CA TRP A 88 -15.71 6.40 -9.45
C TRP A 88 -15.13 7.75 -9.01
N HIS A 89 -14.90 8.63 -9.98
CA HIS A 89 -14.46 9.99 -9.75
C HIS A 89 -15.26 10.92 -10.66
N ASP A 90 -15.63 12.10 -10.18
CA ASP A 90 -16.48 13.03 -10.96
C ASP A 90 -15.68 14.09 -11.74
N GLY A 91 -14.36 14.11 -11.59
CA GLY A 91 -13.46 15.11 -12.19
C GLY A 91 -13.35 16.41 -11.39
N GLN A 92 -14.10 16.55 -10.30
CA GLN A 92 -14.18 17.76 -9.47
C GLN A 92 -13.80 17.50 -8.01
N GLY A 93 -13.29 16.30 -7.70
CA GLY A 93 -12.79 15.90 -6.39
C GLY A 93 -13.76 15.09 -5.55
N ARG A 94 -14.96 14.76 -6.07
CA ARG A 94 -15.83 13.77 -5.45
C ARG A 94 -15.48 12.38 -5.96
N ASN A 95 -15.52 11.41 -5.06
CA ASN A 95 -15.16 10.04 -5.39
C ASN A 95 -15.98 9.02 -4.60
N ARG A 96 -16.07 7.83 -5.16
CA ARG A 96 -16.60 6.63 -4.50
C ARG A 96 -15.64 5.48 -4.72
N LEU A 97 -15.38 4.73 -3.67
CA LEU A 97 -14.68 3.46 -3.71
C LEU A 97 -15.59 2.40 -3.09
N ALA A 98 -15.80 1.28 -3.77
CA ALA A 98 -16.53 0.13 -3.23
C ALA A 98 -15.65 -1.11 -3.35
N LEU A 99 -15.43 -1.77 -2.23
CA LEU A 99 -14.50 -2.88 -2.09
C LEU A 99 -15.25 -4.09 -1.55
N LYS A 100 -15.31 -5.18 -2.33
CA LYS A 100 -15.93 -6.42 -1.85
C LYS A 100 -14.91 -7.27 -1.09
N GLN A 101 -15.26 -7.65 0.15
CA GLN A 101 -14.47 -8.52 1.01
C GLN A 101 -15.35 -9.64 1.56
N GLY A 102 -15.08 -10.89 1.19
CA GLY A 102 -15.94 -12.03 1.53
C GLY A 102 -17.41 -11.81 1.11
N SER A 103 -18.33 -11.84 2.07
CA SER A 103 -19.75 -11.52 1.85
C SER A 103 -20.13 -10.06 2.11
N GLY A 104 -19.17 -9.22 2.53
CA GLY A 104 -19.37 -7.80 2.86
C GLY A 104 -18.82 -6.85 1.78
N GLU A 105 -19.21 -5.59 1.88
CA GLU A 105 -18.69 -4.49 1.07
C GLU A 105 -18.26 -3.33 1.97
N HIS A 106 -17.04 -2.84 1.76
CA HIS A 106 -16.58 -1.58 2.31
C HIS A 106 -16.76 -0.48 1.28
N THR A 107 -17.46 0.59 1.64
CA THR A 107 -17.68 1.74 0.78
C THR A 107 -17.03 2.97 1.38
N VAL A 108 -16.32 3.73 0.56
CA VAL A 108 -15.86 5.09 0.88
C VAL A 108 -16.51 6.06 -0.10
N VAL A 109 -17.11 7.13 0.39
CA VAL A 109 -17.67 8.20 -0.45
C VAL A 109 -17.15 9.54 0.04
N GLN A 110 -16.51 10.30 -0.85
CA GLN A 110 -16.15 11.68 -0.61
C GLN A 110 -17.07 12.59 -1.43
N ASP A 111 -17.91 13.36 -0.73
CA ASP A 111 -18.90 14.26 -1.35
C ASP A 111 -18.38 15.71 -1.53
N GLY A 112 -17.12 15.95 -1.15
CA GLY A 112 -16.45 17.25 -1.19
C GLY A 112 -16.30 17.92 0.17
N ALA A 113 -17.30 17.77 1.05
CA ALA A 113 -17.26 18.30 2.42
C ALA A 113 -17.07 17.21 3.48
N THR A 114 -17.42 15.97 3.12
CA THR A 114 -17.46 14.83 4.01
C THR A 114 -16.81 13.63 3.34
N VAL A 115 -16.14 12.80 4.15
CA VAL A 115 -15.76 11.44 3.78
C VAL A 115 -16.60 10.48 4.62
N TRP A 116 -17.41 9.66 3.96
CA TRP A 116 -18.12 8.54 4.56
C TRP A 116 -17.31 7.27 4.36
N ARG A 117 -17.23 6.44 5.41
CA ARG A 117 -16.74 5.07 5.35
C ARG A 117 -17.83 4.17 5.89
N TYR A 118 -18.18 3.13 5.17
CA TYR A 118 -19.22 2.18 5.55
C TYR A 118 -18.70 0.77 5.40
N ASP A 119 -19.06 -0.08 6.35
CA ASP A 119 -18.81 -1.51 6.35
C ASP A 119 -20.16 -2.22 6.43
N SER A 120 -20.48 -3.01 5.41
CA SER A 120 -21.75 -3.72 5.35
C SER A 120 -21.81 -4.98 6.20
N GLY A 121 -20.66 -5.53 6.60
CA GLY A 121 -20.57 -6.73 7.43
C GLY A 121 -21.01 -6.47 8.86
N ASP A 122 -20.60 -5.33 9.42
CA ASP A 122 -20.98 -4.90 10.76
C ASP A 122 -22.09 -3.82 10.79
N ASN A 123 -22.51 -3.35 9.61
CA ASN A 123 -23.47 -2.27 9.44
C ASN A 123 -23.07 -0.99 10.18
N THR A 124 -21.80 -0.60 10.07
CA THR A 124 -21.27 0.62 10.69
C THR A 124 -20.89 1.66 9.65
N ALA A 125 -21.14 2.93 9.97
CA ALA A 125 -20.74 4.06 9.16
C ALA A 125 -19.91 5.05 10.00
N THR A 126 -18.80 5.53 9.46
CA THR A 126 -18.04 6.65 10.00
C THR A 126 -18.17 7.84 9.08
N LYS A 127 -18.59 8.98 9.64
CA LYS A 127 -18.62 10.27 8.95
C LYS A 127 -17.42 11.09 9.38
N LEU A 128 -16.63 11.56 8.42
CA LEU A 128 -15.53 12.50 8.65
C LEU A 128 -15.84 13.82 7.96
N THR A 129 -16.04 14.89 8.73
CA THR A 129 -16.22 16.23 8.16
C THR A 129 -14.87 16.85 7.85
N LEU A 130 -14.67 17.26 6.59
CA LEU A 130 -13.47 17.97 6.15
C LEU A 130 -13.59 19.45 6.57
N PRO A 131 -12.53 20.06 7.13
CA PRO A 131 -12.58 21.46 7.53
C PRO A 131 -12.76 22.38 6.31
N ALA A 132 -13.84 23.16 6.32
CA ALA A 132 -14.14 24.13 5.28
C ALA A 132 -13.04 25.19 5.17
N GLY A 133 -12.68 25.60 3.95
CA GLY A 133 -11.74 26.71 3.71
C GLY A 133 -10.24 26.39 3.84
N LYS A 134 -9.85 25.23 4.38
CA LYS A 134 -8.44 24.79 4.41
C LYS A 134 -7.97 24.13 3.09
N GLN A 135 -8.82 24.02 2.08
CA GLN A 135 -8.47 23.35 0.81
C GLN A 135 -7.57 24.23 -0.07
N GLN A 136 -7.91 25.51 -0.28
CA GLN A 136 -7.01 26.49 -0.91
C GLN A 136 -5.72 26.70 -0.11
N GLN A 137 -5.82 26.70 1.22
CA GLN A 137 -4.66 26.86 2.10
C GLN A 137 -3.75 25.64 2.07
N ARG A 138 -4.30 24.42 2.01
CA ARG A 138 -3.54 23.18 1.79
C ARG A 138 -2.98 23.07 0.39
N GLU A 139 -3.65 23.56 -0.65
CA GLU A 139 -3.10 23.64 -2.00
C GLU A 139 -1.94 24.64 -2.08
N ALA A 140 -2.04 25.77 -1.37
CA ALA A 140 -0.97 26.76 -1.27
C ALA A 140 0.20 26.28 -0.37
N GLU A 141 -0.09 25.54 0.71
CA GLU A 141 0.91 24.96 1.63
C GLU A 141 1.53 23.65 1.13
N ALA A 142 0.82 22.90 0.26
CA ALA A 142 1.35 21.70 -0.40
C ALA A 142 2.52 22.04 -1.34
N GLY A 143 2.67 23.31 -1.73
CA GLY A 143 3.69 23.74 -2.66
C GLY A 143 3.38 23.32 -4.09
N ASP A 144 4.32 23.57 -5.01
CA ASP A 144 4.19 23.16 -6.40
C ASP A 144 4.29 21.62 -6.52
N PRO A 145 3.24 20.92 -7.01
CA PRO A 145 3.28 19.47 -7.20
C PRO A 145 4.45 19.01 -8.09
N ALA A 146 4.87 19.82 -9.06
CA ALA A 146 6.02 19.50 -9.91
C ALA A 146 7.33 19.56 -9.12
N ALA A 147 7.49 20.54 -8.24
CA ALA A 147 8.63 20.63 -7.34
C ALA A 147 8.68 19.47 -6.35
N MET A 148 7.53 19.07 -5.79
CA MET A 148 7.42 17.89 -4.93
C MET A 148 7.79 16.61 -5.66
N ALA A 149 7.28 16.43 -6.88
CA ALA A 149 7.59 15.27 -7.73
C ALA A 149 9.09 15.20 -8.02
N THR A 150 9.72 16.33 -8.32
CA THR A 150 11.18 16.43 -8.52
C THR A 150 11.95 16.03 -7.27
N GLN A 151 11.52 16.52 -6.09
CA GLN A 151 12.17 16.18 -4.82
C GLN A 151 12.01 14.68 -4.49
N LEU A 152 10.81 14.12 -4.67
CA LEU A 152 10.53 12.71 -4.44
C LEU A 152 11.37 11.83 -5.38
N LEU A 153 11.39 12.17 -6.66
CA LEU A 153 12.19 11.44 -7.65
C LEU A 153 13.69 11.53 -7.35
N GLY A 154 14.17 12.68 -6.88
CA GLY A 154 15.54 12.85 -6.39
C GLY A 154 15.87 11.88 -5.26
N ALA A 155 14.99 11.76 -4.26
CA ALA A 155 15.16 10.84 -3.14
C ALA A 155 15.12 9.37 -3.58
N ILE A 156 14.19 8.99 -4.47
CA ILE A 156 14.10 7.63 -5.02
C ILE A 156 15.38 7.26 -5.78
N ARG A 157 15.98 8.22 -6.47
CA ARG A 157 17.23 8.04 -7.23
C ARG A 157 18.48 7.87 -6.38
N GLU A 158 18.40 8.18 -5.08
CA GLU A 158 19.50 7.87 -4.16
C GLU A 158 19.71 6.36 -4.07
N SER A 159 18.64 5.55 -4.11
CA SER A 159 18.67 4.09 -3.99
C SER A 159 18.23 3.33 -5.25
N SER A 160 17.77 4.02 -6.30
CA SER A 160 17.18 3.37 -7.48
C SER A 160 17.63 3.99 -8.80
N THR A 161 17.69 3.17 -9.84
CA THR A 161 17.60 3.64 -11.23
C THR A 161 16.13 3.80 -11.60
N VAL A 162 15.77 4.94 -12.20
CA VAL A 162 14.41 5.22 -12.65
C VAL A 162 14.42 5.48 -14.15
N SER A 163 13.69 4.67 -14.90
CA SER A 163 13.62 4.72 -16.36
C SER A 163 12.19 4.56 -16.87
N VAL A 164 11.97 4.93 -18.13
CA VAL A 164 10.79 4.51 -18.89
C VAL A 164 11.26 3.40 -19.82
N ASP A 165 10.78 2.18 -19.59
CA ASP A 165 11.25 0.97 -20.26
C ASP A 165 10.07 0.25 -20.91
N GLY A 166 9.79 0.66 -22.14
CA GLY A 166 8.74 0.11 -22.97
C GLY A 166 7.36 0.72 -22.72
N THR A 167 6.37 0.03 -23.28
CA THR A 167 4.95 0.40 -23.21
C THR A 167 4.12 -0.86 -22.95
N ALA A 168 2.89 -0.65 -22.49
CA ALA A 168 1.97 -1.73 -22.23
C ALA A 168 0.54 -1.32 -22.60
N ARG A 169 -0.35 -2.30 -22.65
CA ARG A 169 -1.79 -2.10 -22.64
C ARG A 169 -2.36 -2.52 -21.29
N VAL A 170 -3.13 -1.65 -20.65
CA VAL A 170 -3.82 -1.93 -19.38
C VAL A 170 -5.26 -1.45 -19.48
N ALA A 171 -6.24 -2.32 -19.23
CA ALA A 171 -7.67 -2.04 -19.42
C ALA A 171 -7.98 -1.37 -20.78
N ASP A 172 -7.43 -1.95 -21.86
CA ASP A 172 -7.50 -1.46 -23.25
C ASP A 172 -6.78 -0.14 -23.55
N ARG A 173 -6.09 0.46 -22.57
CA ARG A 173 -5.40 1.74 -22.71
C ARG A 173 -3.91 1.56 -22.92
N ALA A 174 -3.35 2.35 -23.84
CA ALA A 174 -1.90 2.43 -24.02
C ALA A 174 -1.26 3.17 -22.84
N ALA A 175 -0.15 2.62 -22.35
CA ALA A 175 0.54 3.13 -21.17
C ALA A 175 2.06 3.07 -21.32
N TYR A 176 2.74 4.03 -20.71
CA TYR A 176 4.19 4.02 -20.51
C TYR A 176 4.53 3.14 -19.31
N GLU A 177 5.63 2.40 -19.38
CA GLU A 177 6.12 1.59 -18.25
C GLU A 177 7.26 2.32 -17.54
N LEU A 178 6.94 2.93 -16.37
CA LEU A 178 7.94 3.48 -15.47
C LEU A 178 8.54 2.34 -14.64
N VAL A 179 9.85 2.22 -14.63
CA VAL A 179 10.57 1.16 -13.93
C VAL A 179 11.50 1.74 -12.88
N LEU A 180 11.39 1.21 -11.68
CA LEU A 180 12.27 1.50 -10.55
C LEU A 180 13.05 0.24 -10.23
N THR A 181 14.37 0.28 -10.46
CA THR A 181 15.28 -0.82 -10.19
C THR A 181 16.19 -0.44 -9.03
N PRO A 182 16.32 -1.25 -7.97
CA PRO A 182 17.30 -1.03 -6.91
C PRO A 182 18.71 -0.93 -7.49
N LYS A 183 19.54 -0.05 -6.93
CA LYS A 183 20.95 0.02 -7.32
C LYS A 183 21.72 -1.23 -6.88
N PRO A 184 22.85 -1.57 -7.53
CA PRO A 184 23.61 -2.79 -7.22
C PRO A 184 24.09 -2.93 -5.77
N GLU A 185 24.27 -1.82 -5.07
CA GLU A 185 24.64 -1.77 -3.65
C GLU A 185 23.49 -2.05 -2.67
N GLU A 186 22.24 -1.98 -3.14
CA GLU A 186 21.06 -2.28 -2.31
C GLU A 186 20.92 -3.79 -2.09
N ARG A 187 20.70 -4.18 -0.84
CA ARG A 187 20.51 -5.53 -0.33
C ARG A 187 19.02 -5.83 -0.14
N THR A 188 18.29 -5.93 -1.25
CA THR A 188 16.85 -6.23 -1.28
C THR A 188 16.52 -7.55 -1.99
N LEU A 189 15.37 -8.14 -1.63
CA LEU A 189 14.79 -9.29 -2.34
C LEU A 189 14.03 -8.89 -3.61
N LEU A 190 13.72 -7.60 -3.75
CA LEU A 190 12.97 -7.07 -4.89
C LEU A 190 13.90 -6.85 -6.08
N ARG A 191 13.42 -7.17 -7.27
CA ARG A 191 14.14 -6.95 -8.53
C ARG A 191 13.82 -5.58 -9.11
N GLU A 192 12.55 -5.23 -9.15
CA GLU A 192 12.08 -3.96 -9.69
C GLU A 192 10.61 -3.72 -9.30
N VAL A 193 10.20 -2.47 -9.37
CA VAL A 193 8.80 -2.05 -9.38
C VAL A 193 8.48 -1.44 -10.74
N ARG A 194 7.39 -1.87 -11.35
CA ARG A 194 6.89 -1.32 -12.63
C ARG A 194 5.55 -0.64 -12.43
N VAL A 195 5.39 0.56 -13.00
CA VAL A 195 4.16 1.34 -12.94
C VAL A 195 3.74 1.69 -14.37
N ALA A 196 2.58 1.19 -14.80
CA ALA A 196 2.00 1.58 -16.07
C ALA A 196 1.25 2.90 -15.92
N VAL A 197 1.62 3.91 -16.70
CA VAL A 197 1.02 5.25 -16.68
C VAL A 197 0.28 5.51 -17.99
N ASP A 198 -1.00 5.82 -17.90
CA ASP A 198 -1.86 6.07 -19.05
C ASP A 198 -1.29 7.15 -19.99
N GLU A 199 -1.36 6.90 -21.30
CA GLU A 199 -0.82 7.81 -22.30
C GLU A 199 -1.62 9.13 -22.39
N GLN A 200 -2.91 9.12 -22.09
CA GLN A 200 -3.77 10.30 -22.30
C GLN A 200 -4.00 11.08 -21.01
N THR A 201 -4.39 10.39 -19.94
CA THR A 201 -4.77 10.98 -18.65
C THR A 201 -3.59 11.15 -17.70
N ARG A 202 -2.46 10.47 -17.97
CA ARG A 202 -1.29 10.39 -17.08
C ARG A 202 -1.60 9.78 -15.71
N LEU A 203 -2.71 9.06 -15.58
CA LEU A 203 -3.05 8.35 -14.36
C LEU A 203 -2.34 6.99 -14.31
N PRO A 204 -1.85 6.55 -13.14
CA PRO A 204 -1.36 5.19 -12.96
C PRO A 204 -2.48 4.17 -13.19
N LEU A 205 -2.23 3.19 -14.06
CA LEU A 205 -3.17 2.12 -14.38
C LEU A 205 -2.80 0.77 -13.77
N ARG A 206 -1.51 0.57 -13.47
CA ARG A 206 -1.00 -0.68 -12.89
C ARG A 206 0.26 -0.43 -12.09
N LEU A 207 0.44 -1.18 -11.01
CA LEU A 207 1.70 -1.35 -10.30
C LEU A 207 2.02 -2.84 -10.18
N LYS A 208 3.28 -3.20 -10.42
CA LYS A 208 3.83 -4.55 -10.26
C LYS A 208 5.08 -4.50 -9.39
N VAL A 209 5.21 -5.44 -8.47
CA VAL A 209 6.42 -5.70 -7.71
C VAL A 209 6.97 -7.04 -8.14
N LEU A 210 8.18 -7.05 -8.70
CA LEU A 210 8.84 -8.25 -9.19
C LEU A 210 10.00 -8.62 -8.28
N THR A 211 10.20 -9.92 -8.10
CA THR A 211 11.29 -10.50 -7.32
C THR A 211 12.29 -11.20 -8.23
N ASN A 212 13.43 -11.59 -7.68
CA ASN A 212 14.45 -12.33 -8.41
C ASN A 212 14.01 -13.77 -8.69
N GLY A 213 14.43 -14.34 -9.82
CA GLY A 213 14.20 -15.75 -10.18
C GLY A 213 12.82 -16.09 -10.74
N THR A 214 11.95 -15.11 -10.95
CA THR A 214 10.62 -15.28 -11.57
C THR A 214 10.26 -14.12 -12.50
N THR A 215 9.45 -14.41 -13.52
CA THR A 215 8.83 -13.42 -14.41
C THR A 215 7.45 -12.99 -13.92
N GLU A 216 6.80 -13.78 -13.08
CA GLU A 216 5.53 -13.44 -12.45
C GLU A 216 5.73 -12.42 -11.32
N PRO A 217 4.87 -11.39 -11.23
CA PRO A 217 4.94 -10.42 -10.14
C PRO A 217 4.58 -11.09 -8.81
N ALA A 218 5.27 -10.70 -7.75
CA ALA A 218 4.92 -11.13 -6.41
C ALA A 218 3.72 -10.35 -5.86
N PHE A 219 3.49 -9.14 -6.38
CA PHE A 219 2.33 -8.30 -6.13
C PHE A 219 1.99 -7.51 -7.38
N GLU A 220 0.71 -7.43 -7.74
CA GLU A 220 0.22 -6.61 -8.85
C GLU A 220 -1.11 -5.98 -8.45
N VAL A 221 -1.28 -4.69 -8.69
CA VAL A 221 -2.59 -4.00 -8.68
C VAL A 221 -2.81 -3.36 -10.04
N ALA A 222 -3.93 -3.62 -10.67
CA ALA A 222 -4.19 -3.17 -12.04
C ALA A 222 -5.66 -2.86 -12.26
N PHE A 223 -5.95 -1.84 -13.06
CA PHE A 223 -7.28 -1.69 -13.64
C PHE A 223 -7.55 -2.84 -14.61
N THR A 224 -8.67 -3.52 -14.43
CA THR A 224 -9.26 -4.44 -15.40
C THR A 224 -10.25 -3.72 -16.32
N GLU A 225 -10.81 -2.60 -15.84
CA GLU A 225 -11.65 -1.69 -16.61
C GLU A 225 -11.30 -0.25 -16.26
N PHE A 226 -11.17 0.63 -17.25
CA PHE A 226 -10.94 2.06 -17.05
C PHE A 226 -11.67 2.88 -18.12
N VAL A 227 -12.72 3.58 -17.70
CA VAL A 227 -13.62 4.31 -18.61
C VAL A 227 -13.68 5.77 -18.18
N VAL A 228 -13.29 6.67 -19.07
CA VAL A 228 -13.38 8.12 -18.88
C VAL A 228 -14.73 8.57 -19.42
N GLU A 229 -15.66 8.90 -18.51
CA GLU A 229 -17.00 9.35 -18.85
C GLU A 229 -17.63 10.12 -17.68
N PRO A 230 -18.61 11.01 -17.94
CA PRO A 230 -19.38 11.66 -16.87
C PRO A 230 -20.05 10.65 -15.95
N GLN A 231 -19.98 10.87 -14.65
CA GLN A 231 -20.57 9.99 -13.64
C GLN A 231 -21.87 10.60 -13.07
N PRO A 232 -22.90 9.77 -12.82
CA PRO A 232 -24.10 10.20 -12.11
C PRO A 232 -23.78 10.81 -10.74
N ALA A 233 -24.43 11.94 -10.42
CA ALA A 233 -24.11 12.71 -9.22
C ALA A 233 -24.49 11.98 -7.91
N ASP A 234 -25.47 11.08 -7.98
CA ASP A 234 -25.97 10.28 -6.85
C ASP A 234 -24.93 9.27 -6.33
N LEU A 235 -24.01 8.80 -7.18
CA LEU A 235 -22.89 7.94 -6.77
C LEU A 235 -22.02 8.57 -5.67
N PHE A 236 -21.94 9.90 -5.66
CA PHE A 236 -21.10 10.67 -4.75
C PHE A 236 -21.86 11.14 -3.51
N THR A 237 -23.07 10.63 -3.30
CA THR A 237 -23.85 10.86 -2.08
C THR A 237 -23.93 9.55 -1.31
N PHE A 238 -23.82 9.62 0.02
CA PHE A 238 -23.94 8.46 0.88
C PHE A 238 -24.98 8.70 1.97
N THR A 239 -25.97 7.81 2.03
CA THR A 239 -26.93 7.74 3.12
C THR A 239 -26.73 6.40 3.81
N PRO A 240 -26.37 6.37 5.11
CA PRO A 240 -26.27 5.12 5.85
C PRO A 240 -27.57 4.32 5.75
N PRO A 241 -27.51 2.99 5.53
CA PRO A 241 -28.71 2.16 5.47
C PRO A 241 -29.43 2.11 6.82
N ALA A 242 -30.69 1.68 6.80
CA ALA A 242 -31.50 1.59 8.01
C ALA A 242 -30.83 0.71 9.08
N GLY A 243 -30.77 1.21 10.31
CA GLY A 243 -30.14 0.51 11.43
C GLY A 243 -28.61 0.58 11.48
N ALA A 244 -27.96 1.30 10.55
CA ALA A 244 -26.52 1.48 10.58
C ALA A 244 -26.07 2.27 11.80
N LYS A 245 -25.02 1.80 12.47
CA LYS A 245 -24.41 2.52 13.59
C LYS A 245 -23.49 3.61 13.04
N VAL A 246 -23.89 4.88 13.19
CA VAL A 246 -23.12 6.03 12.69
C VAL A 246 -22.21 6.59 13.78
N THR A 247 -20.95 6.83 13.44
CA THR A 247 -19.97 7.54 14.28
C THR A 247 -19.47 8.79 13.57
N ASP A 248 -19.67 9.96 14.16
CA ASP A 248 -19.14 11.22 13.64
C ASP A 248 -17.74 11.49 14.19
N LYS A 249 -16.81 11.83 13.30
CA LYS A 249 -15.47 12.30 13.63
C LYS A 249 -15.22 13.65 12.97
N ALA A 250 -14.66 14.59 13.71
CA ALA A 250 -14.07 15.79 13.14
C ALA A 250 -12.56 15.55 12.94
N VAL A 251 -11.98 16.11 11.87
CA VAL A 251 -10.53 16.24 11.77
C VAL A 251 -10.10 17.31 12.79
N GLU A 252 -9.89 16.92 14.04
CA GLU A 252 -9.28 17.79 15.05
C GLU A 252 -7.77 17.93 14.78
N ASP A 253 -7.23 19.15 14.93
CA ASP A 253 -5.80 19.42 14.80
C ASP A 253 -5.03 18.51 15.79
N HIS A 254 -4.12 17.70 15.23
CA HIS A 254 -3.43 16.62 15.93
C HIS A 254 -2.71 17.07 17.22
N GLN A 255 -3.33 16.88 18.37
CA GLN A 255 -2.60 16.48 19.57
C GLN A 255 -2.81 14.97 19.77
N PRO A 256 -1.73 14.17 19.87
CA PRO A 256 -1.88 12.77 20.24
C PRO A 256 -2.50 12.71 21.65
N GLY A 257 -3.73 12.21 21.76
CA GLY A 257 -4.29 11.79 23.04
C GLY A 257 -3.43 10.70 23.69
N GLU A 258 -3.78 10.23 24.89
CA GLU A 258 -2.96 9.21 25.60
C GLU A 258 -2.71 7.94 24.77
N ALA A 259 -3.68 7.51 23.96
CA ALA A 259 -3.52 6.41 23.01
C ALA A 259 -2.51 6.72 21.87
N GLY A 260 -2.43 7.97 21.42
CA GLY A 260 -1.47 8.41 20.42
C GLY A 260 -0.04 8.47 20.98
N LYS A 261 0.13 8.85 22.24
CA LYS A 261 1.43 8.80 22.93
C LYS A 261 1.92 7.37 23.16
N LEU A 262 1.01 6.46 23.51
CA LEU A 262 1.33 5.04 23.63
C LEU A 262 1.69 4.42 22.27
N ALA A 263 0.95 4.75 21.21
CA ALA A 263 1.26 4.33 19.84
C ALA A 263 2.61 4.88 19.35
N GLU A 264 2.98 6.09 19.75
CA GLU A 264 4.27 6.71 19.41
C GLU A 264 5.44 6.07 20.19
N GLN A 265 5.21 5.65 21.43
CA GLN A 265 6.20 4.89 22.22
C GLN A 265 6.39 3.46 21.72
N LEU A 266 5.33 2.85 21.19
CA LEU A 266 5.34 1.52 20.56
C LEU A 266 5.66 1.58 19.07
N ALA A 267 5.87 2.78 18.50
CA ALA A 267 6.08 2.94 17.07
C ALA A 267 7.38 2.25 16.66
N PRO A 268 7.33 1.39 15.63
CA PRO A 268 8.53 0.75 15.14
C PRO A 268 9.52 1.79 14.60
N LYS A 269 10.80 1.52 14.82
CA LYS A 269 11.93 2.29 14.30
C LYS A 269 12.29 1.78 12.91
N THR A 270 13.00 2.61 12.15
CA THR A 270 13.55 2.23 10.85
C THR A 270 15.07 2.22 10.91
N VAL A 271 15.70 1.16 10.40
CA VAL A 271 17.15 1.03 10.24
C VAL A 271 17.44 0.87 8.75
N GLY A 272 18.49 1.53 8.25
CA GLY A 272 18.80 1.56 6.82
C GLY A 272 18.06 2.67 6.06
N THR A 273 18.23 2.67 4.74
CA THR A 273 17.65 3.65 3.81
C THR A 273 17.29 2.93 2.51
N GLY A 274 16.45 3.54 1.66
CA GLY A 274 16.15 2.97 0.35
C GLY A 274 15.48 1.60 0.45
N TRP A 275 15.94 0.65 -0.37
CA TRP A 275 15.42 -0.72 -0.43
C TRP A 275 15.91 -1.60 0.73
N ASP A 276 16.94 -1.13 1.45
CA ASP A 276 17.52 -1.79 2.62
C ASP A 276 16.81 -1.43 3.93
N THR A 277 15.71 -0.69 3.84
CA THR A 277 14.98 -0.22 5.02
C THR A 277 14.35 -1.40 5.76
N VAL A 278 14.72 -1.52 7.03
CA VAL A 278 14.20 -2.51 7.98
C VAL A 278 13.37 -1.81 9.03
N LEU A 279 12.14 -2.29 9.23
CA LEU A 279 11.29 -1.91 10.34
C LEU A 279 11.68 -2.73 11.57
N THR A 280 12.01 -2.09 12.69
CA THR A 280 12.37 -2.76 13.94
C THR A 280 11.50 -2.31 15.10
N GLY A 281 11.29 -3.16 16.09
CA GLY A 281 10.52 -2.80 17.27
C GLY A 281 10.56 -3.87 18.35
N THR A 282 9.75 -3.69 19.38
CA THR A 282 9.56 -4.66 20.47
C THR A 282 8.08 -4.93 20.63
N LEU A 283 7.70 -6.20 20.62
CA LEU A 283 6.33 -6.59 20.95
C LEU A 283 6.09 -6.45 22.46
N PRO A 284 4.87 -6.08 22.89
CA PRO A 284 4.48 -6.14 24.29
C PRO A 284 4.63 -7.57 24.83
N ALA A 285 4.95 -7.73 26.12
CA ALA A 285 5.14 -9.03 26.76
C ALA A 285 3.96 -10.00 26.53
N ASP A 286 2.73 -9.47 26.48
CA ASP A 286 1.50 -10.25 26.27
C ASP A 286 1.30 -10.73 24.82
N ALA A 287 2.07 -10.19 23.86
CA ALA A 287 2.06 -10.58 22.45
C ALA A 287 3.26 -11.47 22.06
N LEU A 288 4.14 -11.80 23.02
CA LEU A 288 5.28 -12.69 22.81
C LEU A 288 4.84 -14.13 22.59
N PRO A 289 5.71 -14.99 22.02
CA PRO A 289 5.44 -16.42 21.91
C PRO A 289 5.10 -16.99 23.29
N GLY A 290 3.84 -17.39 23.48
CA GLY A 290 3.27 -17.87 24.75
C GLY A 290 2.11 -17.01 25.29
N GLY A 291 1.91 -15.81 24.72
CA GLY A 291 0.75 -14.95 24.92
C GLY A 291 -0.37 -15.25 23.93
N LYS A 292 -1.61 -14.97 24.33
CA LYS A 292 -2.79 -15.05 23.44
C LYS A 292 -2.93 -13.71 22.73
N LEU A 293 -2.79 -13.67 21.40
CA LEU A 293 -3.10 -12.46 20.64
C LEU A 293 -4.60 -12.11 20.86
N PRO A 294 -4.93 -10.82 21.08
CA PRO A 294 -6.33 -10.40 21.12
C PRO A 294 -7.00 -10.67 19.78
N GLN A 295 -8.23 -11.19 19.81
CA GLN A 295 -9.03 -11.45 18.63
C GLN A 295 -9.32 -10.14 17.88
N SER A 296 -8.71 -9.93 16.73
CA SER A 296 -9.00 -8.78 15.87
C SER A 296 -9.77 -9.12 14.59
N VAL A 297 -10.13 -10.41 14.38
CA VAL A 297 -10.96 -10.85 13.25
C VAL A 297 -12.32 -11.33 13.77
N PRO A 298 -13.44 -10.64 13.44
CA PRO A 298 -14.78 -11.13 13.73
C PRO A 298 -15.05 -12.42 12.93
N GLY A 299 -15.15 -13.56 13.61
CA GLY A 299 -15.59 -14.83 12.99
C GLY A 299 -14.76 -16.07 13.34
N GLU A 300 -13.51 -15.92 13.80
CA GLU A 300 -12.67 -17.08 14.17
C GLU A 300 -12.76 -17.39 15.67
N ARG A 301 -13.31 -18.56 16.01
CA ARG A 301 -13.32 -19.09 17.38
C ARG A 301 -12.00 -19.81 17.66
N GLY A 302 -11.04 -19.11 18.23
CA GLY A 302 -9.81 -19.68 18.80
C GLY A 302 -8.78 -18.61 19.19
N ALA A 303 -8.03 -18.82 20.27
CA ALA A 303 -6.82 -18.05 20.53
C ALA A 303 -5.70 -18.63 19.66
N VAL A 304 -5.06 -17.81 18.83
CA VAL A 304 -3.94 -18.25 17.99
C VAL A 304 -2.70 -18.40 18.86
N ASP A 305 -2.13 -19.61 18.93
CA ASP A 305 -0.87 -19.86 19.63
C ASP A 305 0.33 -19.50 18.74
N VAL A 306 0.93 -18.36 19.02
CA VAL A 306 2.09 -17.83 18.29
C VAL A 306 3.30 -18.78 18.34
N ARG A 307 3.49 -19.55 19.43
CA ARG A 307 4.61 -20.52 19.51
C ARG A 307 4.42 -21.67 18.54
N GLN A 308 3.21 -22.19 18.45
CA GLN A 308 2.91 -23.29 17.54
C GLN A 308 3.10 -22.85 16.09
N LEU A 309 2.69 -21.63 15.74
CA LEU A 309 2.89 -21.07 14.41
C LEU A 309 4.38 -20.85 14.07
N LEU A 310 5.15 -20.28 14.98
CA LEU A 310 6.58 -20.09 14.76
C LEU A 310 7.30 -21.43 14.62
N GLY A 311 6.95 -22.44 15.43
CA GLY A 311 7.52 -23.78 15.30
C GLY A 311 7.18 -24.50 14.00
N GLN A 312 6.07 -24.12 13.34
CA GLN A 312 5.63 -24.72 12.09
C GLN A 312 6.15 -23.98 10.84
N PHE A 313 6.25 -22.66 10.89
CA PHE A 313 6.47 -21.82 9.71
C PHE A 313 7.75 -20.98 9.74
N ALA A 314 8.42 -20.91 10.89
CA ALA A 314 9.63 -20.13 11.04
C ALA A 314 10.85 -21.02 11.29
N LYS A 315 11.98 -20.62 10.72
CA LYS A 315 13.28 -21.27 10.92
C LYS A 315 13.91 -20.70 12.21
N PRO A 316 14.43 -21.53 13.13
CA PRO A 316 15.19 -21.03 14.27
C PRO A 316 16.49 -20.39 13.77
N VAL A 317 16.85 -19.24 14.34
CA VAL A 317 18.05 -18.48 14.01
C VAL A 317 18.75 -18.01 15.29
N SER A 318 20.07 -17.95 15.26
CA SER A 318 20.88 -17.40 16.34
C SER A 318 22.00 -16.53 15.78
N GLY A 319 22.35 -15.48 16.52
CA GLY A 319 23.41 -14.55 16.14
C GLY A 319 23.72 -13.56 17.27
N PRO A 320 24.42 -12.45 16.95
CA PRO A 320 24.79 -11.43 17.94
C PRO A 320 23.58 -10.79 18.67
N PHE A 321 22.40 -10.83 18.06
CA PHE A 321 21.14 -10.39 18.63
C PHE A 321 20.50 -11.42 19.59
N GLY A 322 21.06 -12.62 19.75
CA GLY A 322 20.51 -13.69 20.59
C GLY A 322 19.94 -14.84 19.77
N THR A 323 18.74 -15.29 20.13
CA THR A 323 18.00 -16.39 19.50
C THR A 323 16.62 -15.91 19.08
N GLY A 324 16.06 -16.53 18.05
CA GLY A 324 14.77 -16.17 17.52
C GLY A 324 14.33 -17.05 16.38
N HIS A 325 13.30 -16.59 15.68
CA HIS A 325 12.65 -17.29 14.60
C HIS A 325 12.54 -16.34 13.39
N VAL A 326 12.91 -16.84 12.21
CA VAL A 326 12.82 -16.09 10.95
C VAL A 326 11.79 -16.72 10.02
N VAL A 327 10.94 -15.88 9.44
CA VAL A 327 10.01 -16.21 8.35
C VAL A 327 10.50 -15.52 7.10
N THR A 328 10.59 -16.26 6.00
CA THR A 328 11.00 -15.73 4.69
C THR A 328 9.89 -15.98 3.68
N THR A 329 9.60 -14.94 2.89
CA THR A 329 8.62 -14.95 1.80
C THR A 329 9.32 -14.61 0.49
N LYS A 330 8.60 -14.58 -0.63
CA LYS A 330 9.19 -14.15 -1.92
C LYS A 330 9.61 -12.68 -1.92
N VAL A 331 8.93 -11.83 -1.14
CA VAL A 331 9.11 -10.36 -1.18
C VAL A 331 9.86 -9.79 0.01
N GLY A 332 10.02 -10.56 1.09
CA GLY A 332 10.54 -10.03 2.34
C GLY A 332 10.80 -11.08 3.39
N THR A 333 11.51 -10.65 4.44
CA THR A 333 11.82 -11.45 5.61
C THR A 333 11.29 -10.76 6.86
N ALA A 334 10.97 -11.55 7.87
CA ALA A 334 10.64 -11.09 9.21
C ALA A 334 11.35 -11.97 10.24
N LEU A 335 11.93 -11.36 11.26
CA LEU A 335 12.64 -12.01 12.34
C LEU A 335 12.04 -11.55 13.66
N LEU A 336 11.66 -12.48 14.52
CA LEU A 336 11.22 -12.25 15.89
C LEU A 336 12.18 -12.95 16.85
N THR A 337 12.80 -12.19 17.74
CA THR A 337 13.70 -12.72 18.78
C THR A 337 12.91 -13.24 19.97
N ASP A 338 13.52 -14.16 20.73
CA ASP A 338 12.90 -14.75 21.91
C ASP A 338 12.69 -13.73 23.05
N ASP A 339 13.43 -12.63 23.04
CA ASP A 339 13.26 -11.48 23.95
C ASP A 339 12.25 -10.44 23.46
N GLY A 340 11.59 -10.68 22.31
CA GLY A 340 10.47 -9.88 21.83
C GLY A 340 10.78 -8.75 20.88
N ARG A 341 12.05 -8.57 20.49
CA ARG A 341 12.43 -7.66 19.41
C ARG A 341 12.03 -8.26 18.07
N PHE A 342 11.57 -7.42 17.15
CA PHE A 342 11.30 -7.85 15.79
C PHE A 342 12.02 -6.96 14.78
N ALA A 343 12.29 -7.53 13.62
CA ALA A 343 12.72 -6.83 12.42
C ALA A 343 11.97 -7.38 11.20
N ALA A 344 11.55 -6.52 10.29
CA ALA A 344 10.89 -6.91 9.04
C ALA A 344 11.25 -5.96 7.91
N GLY A 345 11.43 -6.51 6.71
CA GLY A 345 11.74 -5.71 5.53
C GLY A 345 11.80 -6.55 4.25
N ALA A 346 11.82 -5.88 3.10
CA ALA A 346 11.96 -6.50 1.79
C ALA A 346 13.43 -6.89 1.50
N VAL A 347 14.12 -7.45 2.49
CA VAL A 347 15.57 -7.66 2.52
C VAL A 347 15.91 -9.11 2.89
N PRO A 348 17.13 -9.59 2.60
CA PRO A 348 17.60 -10.88 3.08
C PRO A 348 17.70 -10.96 4.61
N GLU A 349 17.67 -12.18 5.16
CA GLU A 349 17.78 -12.49 6.61
C GLU A 349 18.97 -11.74 7.26
N GLN A 350 20.11 -11.70 6.58
CA GLN A 350 21.34 -11.06 7.09
C GLN A 350 21.15 -9.57 7.41
N VAL A 351 20.35 -8.85 6.63
CA VAL A 351 20.10 -7.41 6.84
C VAL A 351 19.26 -7.19 8.09
N LEU A 352 18.30 -8.08 8.37
CA LEU A 352 17.52 -8.03 9.63
C LEU A 352 18.40 -8.29 10.86
N ILE A 353 19.31 -9.26 10.75
CA ILE A 353 20.26 -9.60 11.81
C ILE A 353 21.14 -8.39 12.17
N GLU A 354 21.67 -7.71 11.15
CA GLU A 354 22.45 -6.48 11.32
C GLU A 354 21.61 -5.35 11.95
N ALA A 355 20.37 -5.16 11.48
CA ALA A 355 19.47 -4.15 12.00
C ALA A 355 19.12 -4.34 13.49
N LEU A 356 18.98 -5.59 13.94
CA LEU A 356 18.73 -5.91 15.36
C LEU A 356 19.99 -5.89 16.23
N SER A 357 21.17 -5.92 15.60
CA SER A 357 22.47 -5.88 16.29
C SER A 357 23.04 -4.46 16.39
N ALA A 358 22.54 -3.52 15.58
CA ALA A 358 22.88 -2.11 15.65
C ALA A 358 22.37 -1.51 16.99
N LYS A 359 23.29 -1.01 17.81
CA LYS A 359 23.00 -0.40 19.12
C LYS A 359 22.45 1.01 19.02
#